data_AF-A0A2W5N5I8-F1
#
_entry.id   AF-A0A2W5N5I8-F1
#
_cell.length_a   1.000
_cell.length_b   1.000
_cell.length_c   1.000
_cell.angle_alpha   90.00
_cell.angle_beta   90.00
_cell.angle_gamma   90.00
#
_symmetry.space_group_name_H-M   'P 1'
#
loop_
_entity.id
_entity.type
_entity.pdbx_description
1 polymer ?
#
loop_
_entity_poly.entity_id
_entity_poly.type
_entity_poly.pdbx_seq_one_letter_code
_entity_poly.pdbx_strand_id
1 'polypeptide(L)'
;MTYQIEAETNKVTYKANDNKTVSHADVSLPLPPLQAKEAMEVEIYARFMRHIRLVPNSRMEIKILSAIQFTSDMMDLNDAIVAKTLADMGLRAPRRAFPESYLEHVDRSLMRSGWDVGGPCASSIEMKSHWDNIGEDKFAAYRREYSILSEPARV
;
A
#
# COMPACT_ATOMS: atom_id res chain seq x y z
N MET A 1 32.35 57.43 -14.85
CA MET A 1 32.24 56.29 -15.78
C MET A 1 31.81 55.11 -14.94
N THR A 2 30.51 54.91 -14.80
CA THR A 2 29.92 54.07 -13.76
C THR A 2 29.01 53.06 -14.45
N TYR A 3 29.42 51.80 -14.48
CA TYR A 3 28.66 50.71 -15.09
C TYR A 3 27.61 50.22 -14.09
N GLN A 4 26.33 50.42 -14.39
CA GLN A 4 25.24 49.72 -13.71
C GLN A 4 25.05 48.36 -14.40
N ILE A 5 25.22 47.27 -13.66
CA ILE A 5 24.91 45.91 -14.10
C ILE A 5 23.51 45.62 -13.57
N GLU A 6 22.51 45.64 -14.45
CA GLU A 6 21.14 45.23 -14.13
C GLU A 6 21.10 43.70 -14.00
N ALA A 7 20.80 43.21 -12.80
CA ALA A 7 20.60 41.79 -12.54
C ALA A 7 19.17 41.38 -12.96
N GLU A 8 19.02 40.86 -14.18
CA GLU A 8 17.81 40.16 -14.59
C GLU A 8 17.66 38.86 -13.78
N THR A 9 16.82 38.91 -12.75
CA THR A 9 16.42 37.71 -12.01
C THR A 9 15.33 36.98 -12.80
N ASN A 10 15.78 36.04 -13.62
CA ASN A 10 14.94 35.13 -14.38
C ASN A 10 14.13 34.25 -13.41
N LYS A 11 12.90 34.69 -13.07
CA LYS A 11 11.97 33.93 -12.22
C LYS A 11 11.42 32.75 -13.01
N VAL A 12 12.17 31.65 -13.01
CA VAL A 12 11.66 30.33 -13.43
C VAL A 12 10.52 29.98 -12.47
N THR A 13 9.30 30.19 -12.94
CA THR A 13 8.09 29.81 -12.20
C THR A 13 7.94 28.31 -12.41
N TYR A 14 8.42 27.52 -11.46
CA TYR A 14 8.09 26.10 -11.43
C TYR A 14 6.58 25.98 -11.34
N LYS A 15 5.97 25.45 -12.41
CA LYS A 15 4.55 25.13 -12.45
C LYS A 15 4.31 24.13 -11.31
N ALA A 16 3.75 24.60 -10.20
CA ALA A 16 3.26 23.72 -9.15
C ALA A 16 2.23 22.82 -9.80
N ASN A 17 2.54 21.53 -9.87
CA ASN A 17 1.65 20.56 -10.48
C ASN A 17 0.42 20.48 -9.59
N ASP A 18 -0.71 21.00 -10.06
CA ASP A 18 -2.03 20.93 -9.41
C ASP A 18 -2.53 19.48 -9.43
N ASN A 19 -1.84 18.58 -8.72
CA ASN A 19 -2.44 17.35 -8.29
C ASN A 19 -3.50 17.74 -7.26
N LYS A 20 -4.76 17.75 -7.68
CA LYS A 20 -5.90 17.61 -6.76
C LYS A 20 -5.53 16.48 -5.81
N THR A 21 -5.18 16.84 -4.59
CA THR A 21 -4.90 15.92 -3.51
C THR A 21 -6.16 15.08 -3.36
N VAL A 22 -6.11 13.85 -3.88
CA VAL A 22 -6.94 12.79 -3.33
C VAL A 22 -6.66 12.87 -1.84
N SER A 23 -7.66 13.25 -1.06
CA SER A 23 -7.49 13.55 0.36
C SER A 23 -6.65 12.43 0.98
N HIS A 24 -5.54 12.79 1.63
CA HIS A 24 -4.74 11.84 2.41
C HIS A 24 -5.54 11.15 3.55
N ALA A 25 -6.84 11.46 3.68
CA ALA A 25 -7.79 10.92 4.64
C ALA A 25 -8.03 9.40 4.52
N ASP A 26 -7.75 8.80 3.36
CA ASP A 26 -8.04 7.38 3.10
C ASP A 26 -6.90 6.43 3.51
N VAL A 27 -5.83 6.98 4.10
CA VAL A 27 -4.63 6.23 4.51
C VAL A 27 -4.37 6.43 6.00
N SER A 28 -4.32 5.32 6.75
CA SER A 28 -3.82 5.27 8.13
C SER A 28 -2.49 4.52 8.16
N LEU A 29 -1.46 5.12 8.76
CA LEU A 29 -0.13 4.51 8.86
C LEU A 29 -0.07 3.51 10.02
N PRO A 30 0.81 2.49 9.95
CA PRO A 30 0.95 1.50 11.01
C PRO A 30 1.47 2.17 12.30
N LEU A 31 1.05 1.61 13.42
CA LEU A 31 1.58 1.96 14.73
C LEU A 31 2.85 1.15 15.03
N PRO A 32 3.77 1.67 15.84
CA PRO A 32 4.91 0.89 16.29
C PRO A 32 4.42 -0.34 17.09
N PRO A 33 5.06 -1.51 16.92
CA PRO A 33 4.71 -2.70 17.70
C PRO A 33 4.92 -2.44 19.20
N LEU A 34 3.95 -2.85 20.01
CA LEU A 34 3.93 -2.59 21.45
C LEU A 34 4.86 -3.52 22.24
N GLN A 35 5.23 -4.67 21.66
CA GLN A 35 6.04 -5.69 22.34
C GLN A 35 7.38 -5.88 21.63
N ALA A 36 8.47 -5.71 22.37
CA ALA A 36 9.83 -5.91 21.85
C ALA A 36 10.17 -7.38 21.48
N LYS A 37 9.28 -8.34 21.75
CA LYS A 37 9.44 -9.75 21.37
C LYS A 37 9.20 -9.98 19.87
N GLU A 38 8.62 -9.01 19.19
CA GLU A 38 8.29 -9.03 17.76
C GLU A 38 9.44 -8.40 16.95
N ALA A 39 10.64 -9.00 17.03
CA ALA A 39 11.85 -8.42 16.44
C ALA A 39 11.75 -8.23 14.92
N MET A 40 11.08 -9.18 14.23
CA MET A 40 10.84 -9.11 12.78
C MET A 40 9.87 -7.98 12.43
N GLU A 41 8.79 -7.84 13.19
CA GLU A 41 7.76 -6.83 12.99
C GLU A 41 8.32 -5.42 13.25
N VAL A 42 9.17 -5.26 14.27
CA VAL A 42 9.93 -4.03 14.54
C VAL A 42 10.82 -3.67 13.35
N GLU A 43 11.52 -4.65 12.77
CA GLU A 43 12.38 -4.44 11.60
C GLU A 43 11.57 -4.03 10.36
N ILE A 44 10.47 -4.74 10.09
CA ILE A 44 9.53 -4.44 9.01
C ILE A 44 9.03 -3.00 9.16
N TYR A 45 8.52 -2.65 10.34
CA TYR A 45 8.02 -1.31 10.65
C TYR A 45 9.09 -0.24 10.44
N ALA A 46 10.29 -0.43 10.99
CA ALA A 46 11.37 0.55 10.92
C ALA A 46 11.82 0.80 9.47
N ARG A 47 11.99 -0.27 8.67
CA ARG A 47 12.37 -0.16 7.26
C ARG A 47 11.26 0.49 6.42
N PHE A 48 10.03 0.05 6.60
CA PHE A 48 8.86 0.62 5.92
C PHE A 48 8.74 2.12 6.22
N MET A 49 8.73 2.51 7.50
CA MET A 49 8.59 3.92 7.90
C MET A 49 9.77 4.77 7.46
N ARG A 50 10.99 4.22 7.40
CA ARG A 50 12.15 4.90 6.83
C ARG A 50 11.95 5.17 5.35
N HIS A 51 11.52 4.18 4.57
CA HIS A 51 11.26 4.35 3.14
C HIS A 51 10.14 5.38 2.88
N ILE A 52 9.06 5.31 3.66
CA ILE A 52 7.97 6.29 3.61
C ILE A 52 8.48 7.72 3.91
N ARG A 53 9.50 7.92 4.74
CA ARG A 53 10.02 9.28 4.99
C ARG A 53 10.92 9.80 3.88
N LEU A 54 11.68 8.92 3.23
CA LEU A 54 12.73 9.31 2.30
C LEU A 54 12.24 9.51 0.86
N VAL A 55 11.17 8.83 0.45
CA VAL A 55 10.70 8.89 -0.94
C VAL A 55 9.74 10.07 -1.16
N PRO A 56 10.08 11.05 -2.02
CA PRO A 56 9.16 12.14 -2.37
C PRO A 56 7.96 11.57 -3.15
N ASN A 57 6.75 12.11 -2.93
CA ASN A 57 5.56 11.48 -3.48
C ASN A 57 4.38 12.42 -3.71
N SER A 58 3.73 12.25 -4.86
CA SER A 58 2.48 12.91 -5.24
C SER A 58 1.23 12.04 -5.06
N ARG A 59 1.37 10.72 -4.83
CA ARG A 59 0.29 9.71 -4.69
C ARG A 59 0.59 8.66 -3.60
N MET A 60 -0.07 8.76 -2.44
CA MET A 60 0.26 7.93 -1.26
C MET A 60 0.20 6.41 -1.51
N GLU A 61 -0.78 5.95 -2.29
CA GLU A 61 -0.95 4.52 -2.65
C GLU A 61 0.31 3.90 -3.28
N ILE A 62 0.92 4.59 -4.25
CA ILE A 62 2.10 4.10 -4.98
C ILE A 62 3.29 3.96 -4.03
N LYS A 63 3.42 4.91 -3.10
CA LYS A 63 4.52 4.94 -2.13
C LYS A 63 4.39 3.87 -1.07
N ILE A 64 3.17 3.55 -0.65
CA ILE A 64 2.94 2.43 0.26
C ILE A 64 3.32 1.12 -0.43
N LEU A 65 2.84 0.91 -1.66
CA LEU A 65 3.17 -0.28 -2.44
C LEU A 65 4.68 -0.43 -2.63
N SER A 66 5.38 0.64 -3.05
CA SER A 66 6.83 0.62 -3.23
C SER A 66 7.58 0.41 -1.91
N ALA A 67 7.08 0.95 -0.80
CA ALA A 67 7.68 0.76 0.52
C ALA A 67 7.52 -0.69 1.02
N ILE A 68 6.39 -1.34 0.71
CA ILE A 68 6.18 -2.76 1.00
C ILE A 68 7.18 -3.60 0.21
N GLN A 69 7.26 -3.41 -1.11
CA GLN A 69 8.18 -4.14 -2.00
C GLN A 69 9.64 -3.94 -1.57
N PHE A 70 10.05 -2.70 -1.32
CA PHE A 70 11.40 -2.40 -0.84
C PHE A 70 11.72 -3.09 0.50
N THR A 71 10.76 -3.12 1.43
CA THR A 71 10.96 -3.77 2.73
C THR A 71 11.05 -5.29 2.57
N SER A 72 10.25 -5.84 1.66
CA SER A 72 10.25 -7.25 1.27
C SER A 72 11.60 -7.68 0.70
N ASP A 73 12.10 -6.95 -0.30
CA ASP A 73 13.41 -7.18 -0.92
C ASP A 73 14.56 -7.09 0.08
N MET A 74 14.49 -6.14 1.02
CA MET A 74 15.52 -5.94 2.05
C MET A 74 15.51 -7.03 3.14
N MET A 75 14.38 -7.71 3.33
CA MET A 75 14.23 -8.74 4.36
C MET A 75 14.19 -10.16 3.79
N ASP A 76 14.24 -10.32 2.47
CA ASP A 76 14.06 -11.60 1.77
C ASP A 76 12.76 -12.31 2.20
N LEU A 77 11.68 -11.52 2.32
CA LEU A 77 10.35 -11.99 2.68
C LEU A 77 9.42 -11.93 1.48
N ASN A 78 8.24 -12.53 1.60
CA ASN A 78 7.18 -12.34 0.62
C ASN A 78 6.45 -11.02 0.90
N ASP A 79 6.15 -10.24 -0.15
CA ASP A 79 5.40 -8.99 -0.07
C ASP A 79 4.08 -9.15 0.70
N ALA A 80 3.44 -10.32 0.57
CA ALA A 80 2.21 -10.64 1.28
C ALA A 80 2.39 -10.69 2.81
N ILE A 81 3.53 -11.21 3.28
CA ILE A 81 3.86 -11.30 4.71
C ILE A 81 4.08 -9.89 5.25
N VAL A 82 4.90 -9.09 4.56
CA VAL A 82 5.19 -7.70 4.95
C VAL A 82 3.90 -6.87 4.99
N ALA A 83 3.07 -6.96 3.95
CA ALA A 83 1.78 -6.27 3.89
C ALA A 83 0.83 -6.70 5.02
N LYS A 84 0.76 -8.02 5.30
CA LYS A 84 -0.05 -8.55 6.39
C LYS A 84 0.42 -8.03 7.74
N THR A 85 1.72 -8.10 8.03
CA THR A 85 2.29 -7.59 9.29
C THR A 85 2.00 -6.10 9.46
N LEU A 86 2.16 -5.31 8.41
CA LEU A 86 1.82 -3.88 8.45
C LEU A 86 0.33 -3.63 8.68
N ALA A 87 -0.55 -4.43 8.07
CA ALA A 87 -2.00 -4.35 8.28
C ALA A 87 -2.39 -4.76 9.71
N ASP A 88 -1.73 -5.77 10.28
CA ASP A 88 -1.89 -6.20 11.67
C ASP A 88 -1.47 -5.06 12.63
N MET A 89 -0.46 -4.26 12.26
CA MET A 89 -0.03 -3.05 13.00
C MET A 89 -0.90 -1.80 12.72
N GLY A 90 -1.96 -1.91 11.94
CA GLY A 90 -2.92 -0.82 11.72
C GLY A 90 -2.74 -0.01 10.43
N LEU A 91 -1.87 -0.43 9.49
CA LEU A 91 -1.84 0.16 8.15
C LEU A 91 -3.21 -0.04 7.47
N ARG A 92 -3.84 1.05 7.05
CA ARG A 92 -5.07 1.04 6.24
C ARG A 92 -4.85 1.91 5.02
N ALA A 93 -5.17 1.40 3.84
CA ALA A 93 -4.98 2.12 2.59
C ALA A 93 -5.94 1.56 1.51
N PRO A 94 -6.12 2.27 0.39
CA PRO A 94 -6.84 1.76 -0.78
C PRO A 94 -6.24 0.42 -1.28
N ARG A 95 -7.03 -0.42 -1.96
CA ARG A 95 -6.57 -1.73 -2.47
C ARG A 95 -5.37 -1.60 -3.39
N ARG A 96 -5.27 -0.51 -4.15
CA ARG A 96 -4.13 -0.22 -5.05
C ARG A 96 -2.80 -0.02 -4.34
N ALA A 97 -2.81 0.23 -3.03
CA ALA A 97 -1.62 0.43 -2.23
C ALA A 97 -0.96 -0.89 -1.78
N PHE A 98 -1.60 -2.03 -2.02
CA PHE A 98 -1.16 -3.33 -1.54
C PHE A 98 -0.73 -4.26 -2.68
N PRO A 99 0.21 -5.18 -2.43
CA PRO A 99 0.62 -6.18 -3.40
C PRO A 99 -0.53 -7.15 -3.69
N GLU A 100 -0.55 -7.68 -4.92
CA GLU A 100 -1.62 -8.56 -5.40
C GLU A 100 -1.75 -9.83 -4.54
N SER A 101 -0.62 -10.43 -4.17
CA SER A 101 -0.56 -11.63 -3.32
C SER A 101 -1.22 -11.44 -1.95
N TYR A 102 -1.10 -10.25 -1.35
CA TYR A 102 -1.81 -9.92 -0.11
C TYR A 102 -3.31 -9.78 -0.34
N LEU A 103 -3.70 -9.07 -1.40
CA LEU A 103 -5.12 -8.83 -1.67
C LEU A 103 -5.85 -10.13 -2.00
N GLU A 104 -5.23 -11.04 -2.75
CA GLU A 104 -5.77 -12.37 -3.01
C GLU A 104 -5.95 -13.17 -1.71
N HIS A 105 -4.98 -13.11 -0.79
CA HIS A 105 -5.09 -13.75 0.51
C HIS A 105 -6.27 -13.20 1.32
N VAL A 106 -6.43 -11.87 1.38
CA VAL A 106 -7.54 -11.21 2.09
C VAL A 106 -8.88 -11.59 1.46
N ASP A 107 -8.99 -11.52 0.12
CA ASP A 107 -10.22 -11.85 -0.60
C ASP A 107 -10.64 -13.30 -0.36
N ARG A 108 -9.72 -14.25 -0.48
CA ARG A 108 -9.97 -15.67 -0.19
C ARG A 108 -10.36 -15.92 1.28
N SER A 109 -9.76 -15.18 2.20
CA SER A 109 -10.05 -15.33 3.64
C SER A 109 -11.44 -14.77 3.97
N LEU A 110 -11.86 -13.67 3.34
CA LEU A 110 -13.18 -13.07 3.51
C LEU A 110 -14.33 -13.91 2.93
N MET A 111 -14.04 -14.80 1.97
CA MET A 111 -15.03 -15.74 1.42
C MET A 111 -15.32 -16.95 2.33
N ARG A 112 -14.51 -17.17 3.37
CA ARG A 112 -14.66 -18.31 4.30
C ARG A 112 -15.43 -17.92 5.56
N SER A 113 -15.95 -18.93 6.27
CA SER A 113 -16.54 -18.73 7.60
C SER A 113 -15.46 -18.31 8.60
N GLY A 114 -15.83 -17.47 9.58
CA GLY A 114 -14.92 -17.00 10.64
C GLY A 114 -14.31 -18.10 11.52
N TRP A 115 -14.86 -19.32 11.43
CA TRP A 115 -14.43 -20.49 12.20
C TRP A 115 -13.61 -21.49 11.38
N ASP A 116 -13.45 -21.26 10.08
CA ASP A 116 -12.67 -22.14 9.21
C ASP A 116 -11.18 -21.81 9.29
N VAL A 117 -10.34 -22.85 9.11
CA VAL A 117 -8.89 -22.65 8.97
C VAL A 117 -8.61 -21.78 7.75
N GLY A 118 -7.93 -20.65 7.97
CA GLY A 118 -7.72 -19.63 6.92
C GLY A 118 -8.93 -18.71 6.70
N GLY A 119 -9.83 -18.60 7.68
CA GLY A 119 -10.83 -17.55 7.77
C GLY A 119 -10.21 -16.16 8.02
N PRO A 120 -11.03 -15.10 8.00
CA PRO A 120 -10.55 -13.73 8.05
C PRO A 120 -10.01 -13.36 9.44
N CYS A 121 -8.80 -12.81 9.50
CA CYS A 121 -8.24 -12.24 10.72
C CYS A 121 -8.86 -10.86 11.02
N ALA A 122 -8.77 -10.40 12.28
CA ALA A 122 -9.32 -9.11 12.70
C ALA A 122 -8.88 -7.94 11.81
N SER A 123 -7.59 -7.90 11.45
CA SER A 123 -7.03 -6.90 10.53
C SER A 123 -7.64 -6.96 9.13
N SER A 124 -7.96 -8.14 8.60
CA SER A 124 -8.62 -8.31 7.30
C SER A 124 -10.07 -7.83 7.33
N ILE A 125 -10.78 -8.05 8.43
CA ILE A 125 -12.16 -7.56 8.63
C ILE A 125 -12.16 -6.03 8.72
N GLU A 126 -11.24 -5.45 9.47
CA GLU A 126 -11.07 -4.01 9.57
C GLU A 126 -10.64 -3.38 8.25
N MET A 127 -9.77 -4.05 7.49
CA MET A 127 -9.38 -3.62 6.15
C MET A 127 -10.58 -3.61 5.19
N LYS A 128 -11.43 -4.64 5.25
CA LYS A 128 -12.68 -4.67 4.48
C LYS A 128 -13.60 -3.52 4.86
N SER A 129 -13.79 -3.27 6.16
CA SER A 129 -14.58 -2.14 6.66
C SER A 129 -14.04 -0.80 6.14
N HIS A 130 -12.72 -0.63 6.14
CA HIS A 130 -12.04 0.55 5.58
C HIS A 130 -12.35 0.74 4.09
N TRP A 131 -12.26 -0.32 3.29
CA TRP A 131 -12.59 -0.26 1.85
C TRP A 131 -14.07 0.02 1.59
N ASP A 132 -14.96 -0.58 2.39
CA ASP A 132 -16.40 -0.32 2.32
C ASP A 132 -16.72 1.16 2.63
N ASN A 133 -15.98 1.79 3.55
CA ASN A 133 -16.16 3.21 3.93
C ASN A 133 -15.63 4.20 2.88
N ILE A 134 -14.53 3.88 2.19
CA ILE A 134 -13.98 4.72 1.11
C ILE A 134 -14.81 4.58 -0.18
N GLY A 135 -15.72 3.59 -0.24
CA GLY A 135 -16.54 3.33 -1.41
C GLY A 135 -15.79 2.59 -2.52
N GLU A 136 -14.79 1.80 -2.16
CA GLU A 136 -14.15 0.91 -3.13
C GLU A 136 -15.14 -0.14 -3.68
N ASP A 137 -14.87 -0.61 -4.89
CA ASP A 137 -15.72 -1.60 -5.54
C ASP A 137 -15.75 -2.91 -4.73
N LYS A 138 -16.94 -3.23 -4.21
CA LYS A 138 -17.23 -4.46 -3.45
C LYS A 138 -16.94 -5.72 -4.26
N PHE A 139 -16.94 -5.63 -5.59
CA PHE A 139 -16.66 -6.74 -6.49
C PHE A 139 -15.22 -6.78 -7.01
N ALA A 140 -14.33 -5.90 -6.54
CA ALA A 140 -12.94 -5.87 -6.97
C ALA A 140 -12.21 -7.21 -6.76
N ALA A 141 -12.64 -8.01 -5.78
CA ALA A 141 -12.15 -9.36 -5.53
C ALA A 141 -12.50 -10.35 -6.66
N TYR A 142 -13.71 -10.24 -7.24
CA TYR A 142 -14.23 -11.20 -8.23
C TYR A 142 -13.76 -10.93 -9.66
N ARG A 143 -13.31 -9.71 -9.96
CA ARG A 143 -12.82 -9.36 -11.32
C ARG A 143 -11.42 -9.90 -11.64
N ARG A 144 -10.74 -10.53 -10.68
CA ARG A 144 -9.34 -10.97 -10.83
C ARG A 144 -9.18 -12.38 -11.41
N GLU A 145 -10.24 -13.18 -11.43
CA GLU A 145 -10.22 -14.44 -12.16
C GLU A 145 -10.33 -14.17 -13.66
N TYR A 146 -9.18 -13.99 -14.31
CA TYR A 146 -9.12 -14.15 -15.76
C TYR A 146 -9.41 -15.63 -16.04
N SER A 147 -10.55 -15.88 -16.67
CA SER A 147 -10.86 -17.20 -17.24
C SER A 147 -9.71 -17.55 -18.18
N ILE A 148 -8.83 -18.45 -17.73
CA ILE A 148 -7.76 -18.98 -18.56
C ILE A 148 -8.49 -19.64 -19.72
N LEU A 149 -8.40 -19.03 -20.91
CA LEU A 149 -8.99 -19.58 -22.11
C LEU A 149 -8.47 -21.02 -22.24
N SER A 150 -9.33 -21.97 -21.91
CA SER A 150 -9.13 -23.39 -22.16
C SER A 150 -8.86 -23.52 -23.66
N GLU A 151 -7.59 -23.74 -24.04
CA GLU A 151 -7.28 -24.09 -25.41
C GLU A 151 -8.02 -25.40 -25.73
N PRO A 152 -8.91 -25.43 -26.75
CA PRO A 152 -9.54 -26.67 -27.12
C PRO A 152 -8.46 -27.63 -27.61
N ALA A 153 -8.36 -28.78 -26.95
CA ALA A 153 -7.49 -29.87 -27.34
C ALA A 153 -7.66 -30.15 -28.84
N ARG A 154 -6.58 -29.95 -29.60
CA ARG A 154 -6.56 -30.31 -31.02
C ARG A 154 -6.64 -31.84 -31.12
N VAL A 155 -7.74 -32.31 -31.70
CA VAL A 155 -7.98 -33.70 -32.11
C VAL A 155 -7.07 -34.04 -33.28
#